data_AF-A0A6S7IDM8-F1
#
_entry.id   AF-A0A6S7IDM8-F1
#
_cell.length_a   1.000
_cell.length_b   1.000
_cell.length_c   1.000
_cell.angle_alpha   90.00
_cell.angle_beta   90.00
_cell.angle_gamma   90.00
#
_symmetry.space_group_name_H-M   'P 1'
#
loop_
_entity.id
_entity.type
_entity.pdbx_description
1 polymer ?
#
loop_
_entity_poly.entity_id
_entity_poly.type
_entity_poly.pdbx_seq_one_letter_code
_entity_poly.pdbx_strand_id
1 'polypeptide(L)'
;MALFCLRATQINSTLPFPAELLFGRPIQDNLPKKIPKGKTTEEVTSRLLQRQATQKYYQDRNTKPLQPLKPGQSINIQDPRTKTWKPAEIKEKIQE
;
A
#
# COMPACT_ATOMS: atom_id res chain seq x y z
N MET A 1 0.39 -15.52 18.39
CA MET A 1 0.81 -14.21 18.93
C MET A 1 1.30 -13.20 17.88
N ALA A 2 1.91 -13.62 16.77
CA ALA A 2 2.47 -12.68 15.76
C ALA A 2 1.49 -11.61 15.23
N LEU A 3 0.26 -12.00 14.87
CA LEU A 3 -0.73 -11.06 14.33
C LEU A 3 -1.17 -10.00 15.36
N PHE A 4 -1.26 -10.38 16.64
CA PHE A 4 -1.59 -9.45 17.72
C PHE A 4 -0.51 -8.38 17.90
N CYS A 5 0.77 -8.78 17.82
CA CYS A 5 1.86 -7.83 17.91
C CYS A 5 1.85 -6.85 16.72
N LEU A 6 1.66 -7.35 15.49
CA LEU A 6 1.60 -6.51 14.28
C LEU A 6 0.51 -5.44 14.37
N ARG A 7 -0.71 -5.82 14.78
CA ARG A 7 -1.83 -4.87 14.89
C ARG A 7 -1.66 -3.85 16.02
N ALA A 8 -0.81 -4.16 17.00
CA ALA A 8 -0.43 -3.29 18.11
C ALA A 8 0.86 -2.49 17.85
N THR A 9 1.46 -2.57 16.65
CA THR A 9 2.64 -1.77 16.30
C THR A 9 2.25 -0.42 15.70
N GLN A 10 2.93 0.65 16.11
CA GLN A 10 2.66 1.99 15.57
C GLN A 10 3.04 2.04 14.10
N ILE A 11 2.12 2.55 13.27
CA ILE A 11 2.41 2.83 11.85
C ILE A 11 3.32 4.07 11.74
N ASN A 12 3.07 5.07 12.60
CA ASN A 12 3.80 6.32 12.71
C ASN A 12 3.48 6.96 14.09
N SER A 13 4.30 7.89 14.56
CA SER A 13 4.08 8.63 15.81
C SER A 13 2.82 9.51 15.78
N THR A 14 2.38 9.94 14.59
CA THR A 14 1.26 10.87 14.41
C THR A 14 -0.08 10.18 14.13
N LEU A 15 -0.07 8.87 13.84
CA LEU A 15 -1.24 8.08 13.46
C LEU A 15 -1.61 7.08 14.57
N PRO A 16 -2.91 6.74 14.70
CA PRO A 16 -3.33 5.65 15.57
C PRO A 16 -2.84 4.30 15.05
N PHE A 17 -2.87 3.29 15.92
CA PHE A 17 -2.43 1.94 15.58
C PHE A 17 -3.36 1.28 14.53
N PRO A 18 -2.87 0.27 13.79
CA PRO A 18 -3.70 -0.45 12.82
C PRO A 18 -4.97 -1.03 13.44
N ALA A 19 -4.87 -1.57 14.66
CA ALA A 19 -6.05 -2.08 15.35
C ALA A 19 -7.01 -0.94 15.75
N GLU A 20 -6.48 0.21 16.18
CA GLU A 20 -7.31 1.36 16.56
C GLU A 20 -8.01 1.99 15.35
N LEU A 21 -7.36 1.98 14.17
CA LEU A 21 -7.98 2.36 12.90
C LEU A 21 -9.15 1.46 12.54
N LEU A 22 -9.00 0.15 12.73
CA LEU A 22 -10.04 -0.84 12.40
C LEU A 22 -11.24 -0.76 13.35
N PHE A 23 -10.97 -0.61 14.66
CA PHE A 23 -12.02 -0.68 15.68
C PHE A 23 -12.54 0.70 16.12
N GLY A 24 -11.93 1.80 15.67
CA GLY A 24 -12.31 3.16 16.04
C GLY A 24 -12.14 3.49 17.53
N ARG A 25 -11.46 2.63 18.29
CA ARG A 25 -11.26 2.75 19.74
C ARG A 25 -9.85 2.32 20.15
N PRO A 26 -9.30 2.87 21.23
CA PRO A 26 -8.04 2.38 21.80
C PRO A 26 -8.22 0.93 22.28
N ILE A 27 -7.22 0.09 22.01
CA ILE A 27 -7.18 -1.31 22.46
C ILE A 27 -6.12 -1.46 23.53
N GLN A 28 -6.41 -2.25 24.56
CA GLN A 28 -5.44 -2.68 25.55
C GLN A 28 -4.41 -3.62 24.90
N ASP A 29 -3.16 -3.20 24.92
CA ASP A 29 -2.01 -3.98 24.49
C ASP A 29 -0.96 -4.05 25.60
N ASN A 30 0.09 -4.83 25.38
CA ASN A 30 1.15 -5.04 26.36
C ASN A 30 2.19 -3.90 26.36
N LEU A 31 2.01 -2.87 25.52
CA LEU A 31 2.97 -1.79 25.36
C LEU A 31 2.58 -0.60 26.25
N PRO A 32 3.53 -0.01 27.00
CA PRO A 32 3.24 1.20 27.75
C PRO A 32 2.96 2.34 26.77
N LYS A 33 1.72 2.83 26.76
CA LYS A 33 1.29 3.91 25.87
C LYS A 33 0.40 4.93 26.57
N LYS A 34 0.51 6.18 26.14
CA LYS A 34 -0.41 7.26 26.50
C LYS A 34 -1.61 7.15 25.58
N ILE A 35 -2.81 6.92 26.13
CA ILE A 35 -4.06 6.89 25.35
C ILE A 35 -4.36 8.33 24.92
N PRO A 36 -4.24 8.69 23.63
CA PRO A 36 -4.55 10.03 23.19
C PRO A 36 -6.07 10.25 23.23
N LYS A 37 -6.51 11.50 23.43
CA LYS A 37 -7.90 11.90 23.20
C LYS A 37 -8.24 11.60 21.73
N GLY A 38 -9.44 11.10 21.46
CA GLY A 38 -9.86 10.64 20.15
C GLY A 38 -9.61 11.71 19.07
N LYS A 39 -8.84 11.36 18.05
CA LYS A 39 -8.67 12.18 16.85
C LYS A 39 -9.90 11.99 15.97
N THR A 40 -10.34 13.06 15.30
CA THR A 40 -11.44 12.97 14.33
C THR A 40 -11.02 12.07 13.17
N THR A 41 -11.95 11.24 12.68
CA THR A 41 -11.72 10.31 11.55
C THR A 41 -11.20 11.02 10.29
N GLU A 42 -11.62 12.27 10.05
CA GLU A 42 -11.16 13.11 8.95
C GLU A 42 -9.68 13.50 9.05
N GLU A 43 -9.21 13.84 10.25
CA GLU A 43 -7.81 14.19 10.52
C GLU A 43 -6.90 12.97 10.30
N VAL A 44 -7.39 11.79 10.68
CA VAL A 44 -6.67 10.53 10.46
C VAL A 44 -6.59 10.20 8.96
N THR A 45 -7.71 10.33 8.24
CA THR A 45 -7.78 10.06 6.80
C THR A 45 -6.88 10.99 5.99
N SER A 46 -6.94 12.30 6.26
CA SER A 46 -6.10 13.29 5.59
C SER A 46 -4.60 13.03 5.80
N ARG A 47 -4.19 12.68 7.03
CA ARG A 47 -2.79 12.27 7.33
C ARG A 47 -2.37 11.00 6.60
N LEU A 48 -3.26 10.02 6.49
CA LEU A 48 -3.00 8.78 5.75
C LEU A 48 -2.78 9.08 4.27
N LEU A 49 -3.64 9.89 3.66
CA LEU A 49 -3.51 10.32 2.26
C LEU A 49 -2.20 11.09 2.02
N GLN A 50 -1.87 12.04 2.90
CA GLN A 50 -0.62 12.79 2.80
C GLN A 50 0.58 11.86 2.84
N ARG A 51 0.62 10.90 3.79
CA ARG A 51 1.70 9.92 3.88
C ARG A 51 1.82 9.06 2.64
N GLN A 52 0.70 8.56 2.10
CA GLN A 52 0.69 7.77 0.88
C GLN A 52 1.21 8.58 -0.32
N ALA A 53 0.80 9.86 -0.44
CA ALA A 53 1.29 10.75 -1.48
C ALA A 53 2.81 10.97 -1.38
N THR A 54 3.34 11.21 -0.18
CA THR A 54 4.78 11.34 0.06
C THR A 54 5.54 10.06 -0.29
N GLN A 55 5.02 8.90 0.13
CA GLN A 55 5.63 7.61 -0.20
C GLN A 55 5.65 7.39 -1.71
N LYS A 56 4.53 7.62 -2.39
CA LYS A 56 4.44 7.54 -3.85
C LYS A 56 5.46 8.45 -4.53
N TYR A 57 5.52 9.72 -4.12
CA TYR A 57 6.47 10.69 -4.68
C TYR A 57 7.93 10.21 -4.61
N TYR A 58 8.38 9.71 -3.45
CA TYR A 58 9.76 9.25 -3.30
C TYR A 58 10.04 7.93 -4.02
N GLN A 59 9.06 7.03 -4.09
CA GLN A 59 9.19 5.78 -4.85
C GLN A 59 9.26 6.05 -6.36
N ASP A 60 8.43 6.96 -6.85
CA ASP A 60 8.33 7.27 -8.28
C ASP A 60 9.44 8.22 -8.76
N ARG A 61 10.21 8.86 -7.85
CA ARG A 61 11.22 9.88 -8.17
C ARG A 61 12.23 9.45 -9.24
N ASN A 62 12.64 8.18 -9.23
CA ASN A 62 13.64 7.64 -10.16
C ASN A 62 13.02 6.71 -11.22
N THR A 63 11.70 6.60 -11.26
CA THR A 63 10.98 5.72 -12.17
C THR A 63 10.76 6.43 -13.50
N LYS A 64 11.09 5.75 -14.60
CA LYS A 64 10.75 6.23 -15.95
C LYS A 64 9.37 5.73 -16.32
N PRO A 65 8.48 6.57 -16.88
CA PRO A 65 7.18 6.10 -17.35
C PRO A 65 7.40 5.06 -18.46
N LEU A 66 6.71 3.93 -18.34
CA LEU A 66 6.72 2.87 -19.34
C LEU A 66 6.07 3.36 -20.63
N GLN A 67 6.66 3.01 -21.77
CA GLN A 67 6.06 3.32 -23.06
C GLN A 67 4.74 2.57 -23.24
N PRO A 68 3.71 3.20 -23.83
CA PRO A 68 2.43 2.54 -24.05
C PRO A 68 2.60 1.37 -25.02
N LEU A 69 2.00 0.24 -24.65
CA LEU A 69 2.00 -0.98 -25.44
C LEU A 69 1.12 -0.80 -26.69
N LYS A 70 1.64 -1.21 -27.85
CA LYS A 70 0.92 -1.15 -29.13
C LYS A 70 0.35 -2.53 -29.49
N PRO A 71 -0.85 -2.61 -30.08
CA PRO A 71 -1.34 -3.84 -30.70
C PRO A 71 -0.33 -4.35 -31.74
N GLY A 72 -0.09 -5.66 -31.76
CA GLY A 72 0.89 -6.31 -32.63
C GLY A 72 2.34 -6.29 -32.15
N GLN A 73 2.64 -5.71 -30.97
CA GLN A 73 3.98 -5.74 -30.40
C GLN A 73 4.29 -7.11 -29.78
N SER A 74 5.44 -7.69 -30.14
CA SER A 74 5.96 -8.89 -29.50
C SER A 74 6.50 -8.56 -28.12
N ILE A 75 6.01 -9.26 -27.11
CA ILE A 75 6.40 -9.12 -25.70
C ILE A 75 6.73 -10.50 -25.13
N ASN A 76 7.50 -10.53 -24.04
CA ASN A 76 7.68 -11.76 -23.27
C ASN A 76 6.77 -11.71 -22.04
N ILE A 77 6.01 -12.77 -21.83
CA ILE A 77 5.16 -12.97 -20.64
C ILE A 77 5.80 -14.04 -19.78
N GLN A 78 5.90 -13.76 -18.47
CA GLN A 78 6.36 -14.75 -17.51
C GLN A 78 5.21 -15.69 -17.15
N ASP A 79 5.40 -16.98 -17.38
CA ASP A 79 4.44 -18.01 -16.95
C ASP A 79 4.51 -18.13 -15.41
N PRO A 80 3.40 -17.92 -14.67
CA PRO A 80 3.41 -17.89 -13.20
C PRO A 80 3.77 -19.24 -12.58
N ARG A 81 3.56 -20.36 -13.29
CA ARG A 81 3.83 -21.70 -12.77
C ARG A 81 5.29 -22.12 -13.00
N THR A 82 5.80 -21.89 -14.20
CA THR A 82 7.16 -22.33 -14.60
C THR A 82 8.22 -21.25 -14.42
N LYS A 83 7.81 -19.99 -14.17
CA LYS A 83 8.67 -18.80 -14.09
C LYS A 83 9.52 -18.53 -15.34
N THR A 84 9.21 -19.21 -16.45
CA THR A 84 9.87 -19.04 -17.75
C THR A 84 9.23 -17.92 -18.54
N TRP A 85 10.04 -17.14 -19.23
CA TRP A 85 9.57 -16.14 -20.19
C TRP A 85 9.19 -16.80 -21.51
N LYS A 86 7.97 -16.56 -21.99
CA LYS A 86 7.46 -17.05 -23.26
C LYS A 86 7.08 -15.87 -24.16
N PRO A 87 7.36 -15.93 -25.46
CA PRO A 87 6.96 -14.87 -26.39
C PRO A 87 5.42 -14.86 -26.56
N ALA A 88 4.86 -13.66 -26.65
CA ALA A 88 3.44 -13.39 -26.86
C ALA A 88 3.25 -12.10 -27.68
N GLU A 89 2.05 -11.90 -28.19
CA GLU A 89 1.67 -10.73 -28.98
C GLU A 89 0.47 -10.02 -28.35
N ILE A 90 0.51 -8.69 -28.33
CA ILE A 90 -0.58 -7.87 -27.81
C ILE A 90 -1.70 -7.82 -28.84
N LYS A 91 -2.85 -8.43 -28.53
CA LYS A 91 -4.02 -8.44 -29.42
C LYS A 91 -4.77 -7.10 -29.38
N GLU A 92 -5.23 -6.71 -28.20
CA GLU A 92 -6.04 -5.51 -28.02
C GLU A 92 -5.71 -4.84 -26.69
N LYS A 93 -5.84 -3.52 -26.64
CA LYS A 93 -5.76 -2.77 -25.39
C LYS A 93 -7.15 -2.82 -24.75
N ILE A 94 -7.27 -3.47 -23.59
CA ILE A 94 -8.49 -3.40 -22.79
C ILE A 94 -8.61 -1.96 -22.29
N GLN A 95 -9.71 -1.29 -22.65
CA GLN A 95 -10.03 0.03 -22.10
C GLN A 95 -10.42 -0.15 -20.63
N GLU A 96 -9.80 0.65 -19.75
CA GLU A 96 -10.12 0.74 -18.32
C GLU A 96 -11.49 1.38 -18.08
#